data_AF-A0A9X6ACG2-F1
#
_entry.id   AF-A0A9X6ACG2-F1
#
_cell.length_a   1.000
_cell.length_b   1.000
_cell.length_c   1.000
_cell.angle_alpha   90.00
_cell.angle_beta   90.00
_cell.angle_gamma   90.00
#
_symmetry.space_group_name_H-M   'P 1'
#
loop_
_entity.id
_entity.type
_entity.pdbx_description
1 polymer ?
#
loop_
_entity_poly.entity_id
_entity_poly.type
_entity_poly.pdbx_seq_one_letter_code
_entity_poly.pdbx_strand_id
1 'polypeptide(L)'
;MGAVLAELLDVIRAKSVEGQDVAGLAVLVWGEAMRNRSLARKLDHLLGRIRVNLITLVRDHQESGVLPTNATAEAIASTMLSILPGYILQVALLNPAVVAEVPDAVRALWPGPAGER
;
A
#
# COMPACT_ATOMS: atom_id res chain seq x y z
N MET A 1 -6.97 9.41 -4.96
CA MET A 1 -5.91 8.78 -4.13
C MET A 1 -6.38 7.56 -3.36
N GLY A 2 -7.47 7.61 -2.57
CA GLY A 2 -8.02 6.42 -1.91
C GLY A 2 -8.36 5.29 -2.88
N ALA A 3 -8.86 5.61 -4.07
CA ALA A 3 -9.14 4.64 -5.14
C ALA A 3 -7.89 3.85 -5.60
N VAL A 4 -6.77 4.53 -5.87
CA VAL A 4 -5.52 3.88 -6.32
C VAL A 4 -4.95 2.97 -5.24
N LEU A 5 -4.95 3.42 -3.98
CA LEU A 5 -4.49 2.59 -2.88
C LEU A 5 -5.43 1.39 -2.66
N ALA A 6 -6.74 1.60 -2.74
CA ALA A 6 -7.73 0.54 -2.61
C ALA A 6 -7.63 -0.51 -3.72
N GLU A 7 -7.43 -0.12 -4.98
CA GLU A 7 -7.16 -1.04 -6.09
C GLU A 7 -5.93 -1.91 -5.82
N LEU A 8 -4.86 -1.32 -5.27
CA LEU A 8 -3.66 -2.07 -4.89
C LEU A 8 -3.96 -3.10 -3.78
N LEU A 9 -4.76 -2.72 -2.77
CA LEU A 9 -5.17 -3.65 -1.71
C LEU A 9 -6.07 -4.77 -2.24
N ASP A 10 -6.98 -4.46 -3.16
CA ASP A 10 -7.85 -5.45 -3.81
C ASP A 10 -7.06 -6.50 -4.58
N VAL A 11 -6.02 -6.09 -5.33
CA VAL A 11 -5.12 -7.02 -6.04
C VAL A 11 -4.40 -7.95 -5.06
N ILE A 12 -3.93 -7.44 -3.92
CA ILE A 12 -3.27 -8.26 -2.89
C ILE A 12 -4.24 -9.26 -2.29
N ARG A 13 -5.46 -8.83 -1.97
CA ARG A 13 -6.50 -9.69 -1.42
C ARG A 13 -6.87 -10.80 -2.41
N ALA A 14 -7.15 -10.46 -3.67
CA ALA A 14 -7.51 -11.43 -4.71
C ALA A 14 -6.45 -12.52 -4.87
N LYS A 15 -5.18 -12.12 -5.01
CA LYS A 15 -4.04 -13.05 -5.15
C LYS A 15 -3.81 -13.94 -3.92
N SER A 16 -4.22 -13.48 -2.73
CA SER A 16 -4.08 -14.25 -1.49
C SER A 16 -5.25 -15.23 -1.28
N VAL A 17 -6.47 -14.84 -1.68
CA VAL A 17 -7.68 -15.68 -1.58
C VAL A 17 -7.69 -16.80 -2.63
N GLU A 18 -7.08 -16.60 -3.80
CA GLU A 18 -6.96 -17.60 -4.87
C GLU A 18 -5.99 -18.77 -4.56
N GLY A 19 -5.57 -18.94 -3.29
CA GLY A 19 -4.88 -20.14 -2.82
C GLY A 19 -3.36 -20.15 -2.94
N GLN A 20 -2.73 -19.02 -3.29
CA GLN A 20 -1.27 -18.93 -3.42
C GLN A 20 -0.52 -18.46 -2.16
N ASP A 21 -1.21 -18.26 -1.02
CA ASP A 21 -0.68 -17.72 0.26
C ASP A 21 0.42 -16.65 0.08
N VAL A 22 0.19 -15.73 -0.86
CA VAL A 22 1.18 -14.72 -1.22
C VAL A 22 1.46 -13.80 -0.03
N ALA A 23 0.44 -13.53 0.79
CA ALA A 23 0.57 -12.73 1.99
C ALA A 23 1.44 -13.40 3.05
N GLY A 24 1.24 -14.69 3.36
CA GLY A 24 2.08 -15.43 4.28
C GLY A 24 3.54 -15.50 3.81
N LEU A 25 3.75 -15.78 2.53
CA LEU A 25 5.08 -15.77 1.92
C LEU A 25 5.77 -14.39 2.02
N ALA A 26 5.04 -13.29 1.80
CA ALA A 26 5.59 -11.95 1.94
C ALA A 26 6.09 -11.69 3.37
N VAL A 27 5.31 -12.05 4.39
CA VAL A 27 5.68 -11.89 5.80
C VAL A 27 6.92 -12.72 6.15
N LEU A 28 7.00 -13.97 5.68
CA LEU A 28 8.18 -14.82 5.88
C LEU A 28 9.43 -14.24 5.21
N VAL A 29 9.30 -13.75 3.98
CA VAL A 29 10.39 -13.09 3.23
C VAL A 29 10.90 -11.85 3.97
N TRP A 30 10.02 -11.05 4.56
CA TRP A 30 10.43 -9.91 5.39
C TRP A 30 11.18 -10.36 6.64
N GLY A 31 10.69 -11.39 7.32
CA GLY A 31 11.37 -11.99 8.47
C GLY A 31 12.78 -12.50 8.15
N GLU A 32 12.95 -13.13 6.97
CA GLU A 32 14.26 -13.60 6.50
C GLU A 32 15.17 -12.44 6.08
N ALA A 33 14.62 -11.37 5.50
CA ALA A 33 15.40 -10.20 5.11
C ALA A 33 16.09 -9.53 6.30
N MET A 34 15.51 -9.62 7.50
CA MET A 34 16.14 -9.13 8.74
C MET A 34 17.45 -9.87 9.08
N ARG A 35 17.66 -11.08 8.55
CA ARG A 35 18.85 -11.91 8.76
C ARG A 35 19.73 -12.01 7.50
N ASN A 36 19.15 -11.82 6.33
CA ASN A 36 19.82 -11.97 5.04
C ASN A 36 19.99 -10.62 4.32
N ARG A 37 21.22 -10.07 4.35
CA ARG A 37 21.52 -8.77 3.72
C ARG A 37 21.27 -8.73 2.21
N SER A 38 21.40 -9.86 1.52
CA SER A 38 21.13 -9.93 0.07
C SER A 38 19.63 -9.75 -0.19
N LEU A 39 18.80 -10.40 0.61
CA LEU A 39 17.35 -10.26 0.53
C LEU A 39 16.88 -8.87 0.98
N ALA A 40 17.47 -8.31 2.05
CA ALA A 40 17.20 -6.94 2.48
C ALA A 40 17.42 -5.92 1.36
N ARG A 41 18.55 -6.00 0.64
CA ARG A 41 18.82 -5.10 -0.51
C ARG A 41 17.81 -5.24 -1.64
N LYS A 42 17.35 -6.46 -1.91
CA LYS A 42 16.32 -6.69 -2.94
C LYS A 42 14.99 -6.04 -2.54
N LEU A 43 14.59 -6.18 -1.28
CA LEU A 43 13.38 -5.54 -0.76
C LEU A 43 13.52 -4.01 -0.72
N ASP A 44 14.65 -3.49 -0.29
CA ASP A 44 14.94 -2.06 -0.29
C ASP A 44 14.80 -1.46 -1.70
N HIS A 45 15.41 -2.10 -2.70
CA HIS A 45 15.27 -1.67 -4.10
C HIS A 45 13.82 -1.75 -4.60
N LEU A 46 13.09 -2.82 -4.28
CA LEU A 46 11.68 -2.98 -4.66
C LEU A 46 10.81 -1.89 -4.03
N LEU A 47 10.89 -1.71 -2.71
CA LEU A 47 10.13 -0.71 -1.96
C LEU A 47 10.51 0.71 -2.39
N GLY A 48 11.79 0.95 -2.67
CA GLY A 48 12.28 2.23 -3.20
C GLY A 48 11.64 2.59 -4.54
N ARG A 49 11.51 1.63 -5.47
CA ARG A 49 10.82 1.85 -6.75
C ARG A 49 9.34 2.17 -6.57
N ILE A 50 8.65 1.45 -5.69
CA ILE A 50 7.24 1.72 -5.38
C ILE A 50 7.10 3.13 -4.78
N ARG A 51 7.99 3.50 -3.84
CA ARG A 51 8.01 4.82 -3.22
C ARG A 51 8.21 5.94 -4.24
N VAL A 52 9.13 5.78 -5.20
CA VAL A 52 9.36 6.76 -6.27
C VAL A 52 8.09 6.97 -7.10
N ASN A 53 7.42 5.90 -7.51
CA ASN A 53 6.18 6.00 -8.27
C ASN A 53 5.07 6.70 -7.47
N LEU A 54 4.95 6.39 -6.17
CA LEU A 54 4.00 7.07 -5.28
C LEU A 54 4.32 8.56 -5.12
N ILE A 55 5.60 8.95 -5.03
CA ILE A 55 5.99 10.36 -4.96
C ILE A 55 5.54 11.11 -6.20
N THR A 56 5.76 10.57 -7.40
CA THR A 56 5.29 11.17 -8.66
C THR A 56 3.78 11.36 -8.63
N LEU A 57 3.03 10.30 -8.29
CA LEU A 57 1.57 10.37 -8.22
C LEU A 57 1.08 11.43 -7.22
N VAL A 58 1.72 11.52 -6.05
CA VAL A 58 1.37 12.51 -5.03
C VAL A 58 1.64 13.93 -5.52
N ARG A 59 2.77 14.18 -6.20
CA ARG A 59 3.09 15.50 -6.76
C ARG A 59 2.03 15.94 -7.76
N ASP A 60 1.64 15.09 -8.70
CA ASP A 60 0.58 15.39 -9.68
C ASP A 60 -0.75 15.76 -8.99
N HIS A 61 -1.07 15.07 -7.88
CA HIS A 61 -2.27 15.36 -7.08
C HIS A 61 -2.15 16.62 -6.21
N GLN A 62 -0.95 16.99 -5.77
CA GLN A 62 -0.71 18.25 -5.06
C GLN A 62 -0.79 19.44 -6.03
N GLU A 63 -0.25 19.31 -7.23
CA GLU A 63 -0.29 20.34 -8.29
C GLU A 63 -1.71 20.62 -8.77
N SER A 64 -2.56 19.59 -8.84
CA SER A 64 -3.99 19.71 -9.16
C SER A 64 -4.87 20.15 -7.98
N GLY A 65 -4.29 20.41 -6.81
CA GLY A 65 -5.01 20.85 -5.61
C GLY A 65 -5.84 19.77 -4.92
N VAL A 66 -5.69 18.50 -5.31
CA VAL A 66 -6.41 17.36 -4.72
C VAL A 66 -5.79 16.94 -3.38
N LEU A 67 -4.46 17.05 -3.24
CA LEU A 67 -3.75 16.74 -2.00
C LEU A 67 -3.18 18.01 -1.34
N PRO A 68 -3.13 18.05 0.01
CA PRO A 68 -2.61 19.20 0.72
C PRO A 68 -1.09 19.33 0.52
N THR A 69 -0.61 20.56 0.45
CA THR A 69 0.81 20.91 0.28
C THR A 69 1.52 21.23 1.59
N ASN A 70 0.83 21.11 2.73
CA ASN A 70 1.42 21.27 4.07
C ASN A 70 2.31 20.07 4.49
N ALA A 71 2.27 18.97 3.75
CA ALA A 71 3.16 17.82 3.89
C ALA A 71 3.90 17.57 2.57
N THR A 72 5.13 17.07 2.65
CA THR A 72 5.92 16.76 1.45
C THR A 72 5.38 15.52 0.73
N ALA A 73 5.54 15.48 -0.59
CA ALA A 73 5.14 14.33 -1.39
C ALA A 73 5.82 13.03 -0.91
N GLU A 74 7.08 13.14 -0.49
CA GLU A 74 7.88 12.07 0.09
C GLU A 74 7.27 11.53 1.38
N ALA A 75 6.78 12.40 2.27
CA ALA A 75 6.14 11.99 3.52
C ALA A 75 4.82 11.27 3.24
N ILE A 76 3.96 11.84 2.39
CA ILE A 76 2.68 11.23 2.01
C ILE A 76 2.90 9.87 1.34
N ALA A 77 3.82 9.78 0.38
CA ALA A 77 4.14 8.53 -0.30
C ALA A 77 4.68 7.45 0.66
N SER A 78 5.49 7.84 1.65
CA SER A 78 6.01 6.91 2.67
C SER A 78 4.90 6.43 3.60
N THR A 79 3.95 7.29 3.94
CA THR A 79 2.74 6.92 4.69
C THR A 79 1.89 5.92 3.92
N MET A 80 1.62 6.21 2.63
CA MET A 80 0.88 5.28 1.76
C MET A 80 1.59 3.92 1.65
N LEU A 81 2.92 3.93 1.47
CA LEU A 81 3.71 2.71 1.43
C LEU A 81 3.66 1.94 2.75
N SER A 82 3.51 2.60 3.91
CA SER A 82 3.44 1.94 5.22
C SER A 82 2.13 1.17 5.43
N ILE A 83 1.04 1.59 4.77
CA ILE A 83 -0.26 0.89 4.82
C ILE A 83 -0.16 -0.48 4.16
N LEU A 84 0.61 -0.59 3.07
CA LEU A 84 0.68 -1.79 2.24
C LEU A 84 1.22 -3.02 3.00
N PRO A 85 2.39 -2.98 3.68
CA PRO A 85 2.83 -4.08 4.53
C PRO A 85 1.87 -4.38 5.67
N GLY A 86 1.26 -3.34 6.26
CA GLY A 86 0.27 -3.50 7.33
C GLY A 86 -0.96 -4.29 6.88
N TYR A 87 -1.47 -4.03 5.68
CA TYR A 87 -2.60 -4.76 5.13
C TYR A 87 -2.23 -6.21 4.77
N ILE A 88 -1.08 -6.41 4.13
CA ILE A 88 -0.57 -7.77 3.81
C ILE A 88 -0.41 -8.60 5.09
N LEU A 89 0.11 -8.02 6.17
CA LEU A 89 0.21 -8.69 7.47
C LEU A 89 -1.17 -9.12 7.99
N GLN A 90 -2.18 -8.25 7.88
CA GLN A 90 -3.53 -8.59 8.30
C GLN A 90 -4.14 -9.70 7.41
N VAL A 91 -3.94 -9.66 6.10
CA VAL A 91 -4.38 -10.72 5.17
C VAL A 91 -3.72 -12.06 5.51
N ALA A 92 -2.45 -12.05 5.94
CA ALA A 92 -1.72 -13.26 6.31
C ALA A 92 -2.16 -13.85 7.66
N LEU A 93 -2.54 -13.02 8.64
CA LEU A 93 -2.71 -13.44 10.03
C LEU A 93 -4.17 -13.44 10.53
N LEU A 94 -5.04 -12.62 9.93
CA LEU A 94 -6.41 -12.46 10.38
C LEU A 94 -7.37 -13.25 9.50
N ASN A 95 -8.60 -13.43 10.01
CA ASN A 95 -9.67 -14.03 9.22
C ASN A 95 -9.97 -13.15 8.00
N PRO A 96 -10.11 -13.71 6.78
CA PRO A 96 -10.42 -12.95 5.56
C PRO A 96 -11.64 -12.02 5.68
N ALA A 97 -12.62 -12.37 6.51
CA ALA A 97 -13.80 -11.52 6.76
C ALA A 97 -13.46 -10.20 7.46
N VAL A 98 -12.42 -10.17 8.30
CA VAL A 98 -11.99 -8.97 9.05
C VAL A 98 -11.38 -7.92 8.12
N VAL A 99 -10.67 -8.37 7.08
CA VAL A 99 -9.89 -7.51 6.18
C VAL A 99 -10.62 -7.19 4.88
N ALA A 100 -11.84 -7.71 4.70
CA ALA A 100 -12.61 -7.62 3.48
C ALA A 100 -13.01 -6.18 3.12
N GLU A 101 -13.29 -5.36 4.13
CA GLU A 101 -13.81 -4.00 3.97
C GLU A 101 -12.71 -2.93 4.01
N VAL A 102 -11.45 -3.31 4.27
CA VAL A 102 -10.34 -2.36 4.36
C VAL A 102 -10.12 -1.58 3.06
N PRO A 103 -10.21 -2.16 1.84
CA PRO A 103 -10.14 -1.39 0.60
C PRO A 103 -11.22 -0.30 0.52
N ASP A 104 -12.46 -0.60 0.91
CA ASP A 104 -13.56 0.37 0.92
C ASP A 104 -13.35 1.47 1.97
N ALA A 105 -12.86 1.10 3.17
CA ALA A 105 -12.49 2.06 4.18
C ALA A 105 -11.38 3.02 3.71
N VAL A 106 -10.39 2.52 2.96
CA VAL A 106 -9.33 3.35 2.35
C VAL A 106 -9.90 4.33 1.31
N ARG A 107 -10.87 3.91 0.50
CA ARG A 107 -11.60 4.82 -0.41
C ARG A 107 -12.31 5.94 0.35
N ALA A 108 -12.95 5.61 1.47
CA ALA A 108 -13.71 6.54 2.28
C ALA A 108 -12.83 7.51 3.10
N LEU A 109 -11.67 7.06 3.59
CA LEU A 109 -10.73 7.86 4.38
C LEU A 109 -9.93 8.86 3.55
N TRP A 110 -9.65 8.52 2.28
CA TRP A 110 -9.02 9.42 1.31
C TRP A 110 -9.95 9.65 0.11
N PRO A 111 -11.08 10.35 0.33
CA PRO A 111 -12.03 10.61 -0.74
C PRO A 111 -11.32 11.37 -1.87
N GLY A 112 -11.73 11.09 -3.11
CA GLY A 112 -11.39 11.94 -4.25
C GLY A 112 -11.89 13.37 -4.05
N PRO A 113 -11.52 14.31 -4.93
CA PRO A 113 -11.99 15.69 -4.82
C PRO A 113 -13.52 15.70 -4.67
N ALA A 114 -14.01 16.49 -3.72
CA ALA A 114 -15.43 16.71 -3.51
C ALA A 114 -16.00 17.45 -4.72
N GLY A 115 -16.44 16.69 -5.73
CA GLY A 115 -16.94 17.26 -6.97
C GLY A 115 -17.28 16.17 -7.97
N GLU A 116 -18.31 15.39 -7.65
CA GLU A 116 -19.27 14.79 -8.58
C GLU A 116 -20.22 13.90 -7.76
N ARG A 117 -21.37 14.47 -7.40
CA ARG A 117 -22.61 13.73 -7.13
C ARG A 117 -23.54 14.00 -8.28
#